data_AF-A0A831TXW0-F1
#
_entry.id   AF-A0A831TXW0-F1
#
_cell.length_a   1.000
_cell.length_b   1.000
_cell.length_c   1.000
_cell.angle_alpha   90.00
_cell.angle_beta   90.00
_cell.angle_gamma   90.00
#
_symmetry.space_group_name_H-M   'P 1'
#
loop_
_entity.id
_entity.type
_entity.pdbx_description
1 polymer ?
#
loop_
_entity_poly.entity_id
_entity_poly.type
_entity_poly.pdbx_seq_one_letter_code
_entity_poly.pdbx_strand_id
1 'polypeptide(L)'
;MFTTEDRALLLEEFGRDIPVRLNGALVTTIRGITQYEVVVSSPGEAELGSSVLTMQIDEASYSALDRSAKYVFEINSLSYSARPLPEQDGSGFVKLALRKA
;
A
#
# COMPACT_ATOMS: atom_id res chain seq x y z
N MET A 1 4.45 4.56 14.05
CA MET A 1 5.58 3.63 13.82
C MET A 1 5.00 2.25 13.62
N PHE A 2 5.39 1.50 12.58
CA PHE A 2 4.90 0.13 12.37
C PHE A 2 5.60 -0.85 13.31
N THR A 3 4.82 -1.71 13.96
CA THR A 3 5.31 -2.74 14.87
C THR A 3 5.37 -4.11 14.19
N THR A 4 6.00 -5.09 14.86
CA THR A 4 5.97 -6.50 14.42
C THR A 4 4.55 -7.06 14.37
N GLU A 5 3.63 -6.54 15.18
CA GLU A 5 2.21 -6.94 15.20
C GLU A 5 1.46 -6.38 13.98
N ASP A 6 1.65 -5.09 13.67
CA ASP A 6 1.11 -4.50 12.43
C ASP A 6 1.57 -5.29 11.19
N ARG A 7 2.80 -5.81 11.20
CA ARG A 7 3.33 -6.67 10.13
C ARG A 7 2.56 -8.00 10.03
N ALA A 8 2.28 -8.66 11.14
CA ALA A 8 1.57 -9.94 11.15
C ALA A 8 0.14 -9.80 10.62
N LEU A 9 -0.59 -8.78 11.08
CA LEU A 9 -1.96 -8.49 10.68
C LEU A 9 -2.10 -8.21 9.17
N LEU A 10 -1.06 -7.67 8.54
CA LEU A 10 -1.04 -7.36 7.11
C LEU A 10 -0.65 -8.57 6.25
N LEU A 11 0.16 -9.48 6.77
CA LEU A 11 0.47 -10.75 6.11
C LEU A 11 -0.75 -11.66 6.00
N GLU A 12 -1.65 -11.61 6.98
CA GLU A 12 -2.92 -12.35 6.94
C GLU A 12 -3.85 -11.88 5.82
N GLU A 13 -3.69 -10.64 5.36
CA GLU A 13 -4.48 -10.03 4.30
C GLU A 13 -3.86 -10.23 2.91
N PHE A 14 -2.73 -10.96 2.82
CA PHE A 14 -2.13 -11.35 1.55
C PHE A 14 -3.09 -12.18 0.70
N GLY A 15 -3.31 -11.75 -0.54
CA GLY A 15 -4.18 -12.45 -1.49
C GLY A 15 -5.68 -12.23 -1.27
N ARG A 16 -6.06 -11.42 -0.26
CA ARG A 16 -7.44 -10.99 0.01
C ARG A 16 -7.81 -9.72 -0.77
N ASP A 17 -9.12 -9.49 -0.86
CA ASP A 17 -9.67 -8.26 -1.43
C ASP A 17 -9.56 -7.14 -0.40
N ILE A 18 -8.82 -6.09 -0.76
CA ILE A 18 -8.56 -4.90 0.05
C ILE A 18 -9.54 -3.81 -0.38
N PRO A 19 -10.44 -3.34 0.51
CA PRO A 19 -11.31 -2.21 0.23
C PRO A 19 -10.52 -0.92 0.13
N VAL A 20 -10.76 -0.19 -0.96
CA VAL A 20 -10.18 1.13 -1.24
C VAL A 20 -11.27 2.18 -1.09
N ARG A 21 -11.04 3.14 -0.20
CA ARG A 21 -11.95 4.23 0.08
C ARG A 21 -11.42 5.57 -0.37
N LEU A 22 -12.34 6.43 -0.81
CA LEU A 22 -12.11 7.83 -1.08
C LEU A 22 -13.14 8.65 -0.30
N ASN A 23 -12.67 9.58 0.54
CA ASN A 23 -13.53 10.40 1.40
C ASN A 23 -14.51 9.57 2.25
N GLY A 24 -14.12 8.38 2.70
CA GLY A 24 -14.93 7.46 3.50
C GLY A 24 -15.89 6.55 2.71
N ALA A 25 -16.10 6.80 1.42
CA ALA A 25 -16.91 5.94 0.56
C ALA A 25 -16.07 4.80 -0.04
N LEU A 26 -16.62 3.58 -0.08
CA LEU A 26 -16.00 2.47 -0.81
C LEU A 26 -16.05 2.77 -2.32
N VAL A 27 -14.88 2.84 -2.95
CA VAL A 27 -14.76 3.10 -4.39
C VAL A 27 -14.58 1.79 -5.15
N THR A 28 -13.71 0.92 -4.63
CA THR A 28 -13.40 -0.36 -5.26
C THR A 28 -12.79 -1.32 -4.23
N THR A 29 -12.69 -2.59 -4.60
CA THR A 29 -11.90 -3.60 -3.89
C THR A 29 -10.80 -4.06 -4.82
N ILE A 30 -9.55 -4.04 -4.35
CA ILE A 30 -8.40 -4.50 -5.12
C ILE A 30 -7.84 -5.76 -4.52
N ARG A 31 -7.37 -6.70 -5.35
CA ARG A 31 -6.73 -7.89 -4.83
C ARG A 31 -5.28 -7.56 -4.45
N GLY A 32 -4.99 -7.58 -3.15
CA GLY A 32 -3.63 -7.34 -2.67
C GLY A 32 -2.72 -8.51 -3.01
N ILE A 33 -1.68 -8.27 -3.81
CA ILE A 33 -0.63 -9.26 -4.11
C ILE A 33 0.55 -8.91 -3.19
N THR A 34 0.35 -8.94 -1.88
CA THR A 34 1.26 -8.26 -0.94
C THR A 34 2.63 -8.96 -0.81
N GLN A 35 3.61 -8.54 -1.62
CA GLN A 35 5.02 -8.78 -1.33
C GLN A 35 5.56 -7.63 -0.48
N TYR A 36 6.02 -7.94 0.73
CA TYR A 36 6.54 -6.96 1.68
C TYR A 36 8.06 -6.81 1.54
N GLU A 37 8.52 -5.56 1.55
CA GLU A 37 9.91 -5.20 1.81
C GLU A 37 9.91 -4.04 2.82
N VAL A 38 10.55 -4.21 3.98
CA VAL A 38 10.86 -3.08 4.87
C VAL A 38 12.14 -2.45 4.38
N VAL A 39 11.99 -1.30 3.76
CA VAL A 39 13.11 -0.44 3.42
C VAL A 39 13.47 0.33 4.69
N VAL A 40 14.56 -0.06 5.33
CA VAL A 40 15.24 0.78 6.33
C VAL A 40 16.11 1.75 5.54
N SER A 41 15.75 3.02 5.55
CA SER A 41 16.28 4.04 4.64
C SER A 41 17.81 4.00 4.55
N SER A 42 18.32 3.81 3.33
CA SER A 42 19.69 4.19 2.97
C SER A 42 19.78 5.73 2.88
N PRO A 43 20.99 6.34 2.95
CA PRO A 43 21.15 7.77 3.24
C PRO A 43 20.57 8.76 2.20
N GLY A 44 20.07 8.28 1.06
CA GLY A 44 19.40 9.09 0.03
C GLY A 44 17.86 9.16 0.16
N GLU A 45 17.23 8.25 0.93
CA GLU A 45 15.78 8.24 1.20
C GLU A 45 15.45 8.74 2.62
N ALA A 46 16.22 9.72 3.08
CA ALA A 46 16.15 10.26 4.44
C ALA A 46 14.83 10.95 4.79
N GLU A 47 13.94 11.20 3.83
CA GLU A 47 12.61 11.78 4.09
C GLU A 47 11.56 10.76 4.55
N LEU A 48 11.81 9.45 4.37
CA LEU A 48 10.92 8.38 4.84
C LEU A 48 11.46 7.75 6.13
N GLY A 49 11.68 8.59 7.16
CA GLY A 49 12.19 8.21 8.48
C GLY A 49 11.25 7.35 9.34
N SER A 50 10.53 6.40 8.76
CA SER A 50 9.58 5.51 9.45
C SER A 50 9.36 4.28 8.58
N SER A 51 9.41 3.08 9.18
CA SER A 51 9.12 1.80 8.52
C SER A 51 7.96 1.95 7.53
N VAL A 52 8.22 1.84 6.24
CA VAL A 52 7.21 1.87 5.18
C VAL A 52 6.89 0.44 4.82
N LEU A 53 5.61 0.13 4.64
CA LEU A 53 5.19 -1.16 4.10
C LEU A 53 4.89 -1.00 2.62
N THR A 54 5.47 -1.86 1.81
CA THR A 54 5.17 -1.87 0.37
C THR A 54 4.09 -2.91 0.10
N MET A 55 3.11 -2.54 -0.73
CA MET A 55 2.08 -3.44 -1.26
C MET A 55 2.18 -3.42 -2.78
N GLN A 56 2.10 -4.60 -3.42
CA GLN A 56 1.98 -4.69 -4.87
C GLN A 56 0.51 -4.89 -5.25
N ILE A 57 0.10 -4.16 -6.27
CA ILE A 57 -1.24 -4.26 -6.87
C ILE A 57 -1.07 -4.36 -8.38
N ASP A 58 -2.01 -4.99 -9.07
CA ASP A 58 -1.95 -5.05 -10.53
C ASP A 58 -2.18 -3.67 -11.16
N GLU A 59 -1.54 -3.44 -12.30
CA GLU A 59 -1.57 -2.14 -12.98
C GLU A 59 -2.97 -1.76 -13.48
N ALA A 60 -3.83 -2.74 -13.79
CA ALA A 60 -5.20 -2.49 -14.23
C ALA A 60 -6.05 -1.94 -13.08
N SER A 61 -6.01 -2.57 -11.90
CA SER A 61 -6.65 -2.09 -10.68
C SER A 61 -6.13 -0.72 -10.26
N TYR A 62 -4.81 -0.50 -10.34
CA TYR A 62 -4.23 0.81 -10.04
C TYR A 62 -4.68 1.89 -11.04
N SER A 63 -4.71 1.57 -12.33
CA SER A 63 -5.09 2.52 -13.37
C SER A 63 -6.56 2.91 -13.32
N ALA A 64 -7.41 2.11 -12.67
CA ALA A 64 -8.80 2.45 -12.38
C ALA A 64 -8.95 3.52 -11.26
N LEU A 65 -7.89 3.80 -10.50
CA LEU A 65 -7.89 4.84 -9.48
C LEU A 65 -7.55 6.21 -10.09
N ASP A 66 -8.34 7.24 -9.75
CA ASP A 66 -7.99 8.64 -10.00
C ASP A 66 -6.67 8.99 -9.30
N ARG A 67 -5.63 9.22 -10.10
CA ARG A 67 -4.24 9.46 -9.67
C ARG A 67 -4.05 10.78 -8.90
N SER A 68 -5.03 11.68 -8.93
CA SER A 68 -5.01 12.93 -8.17
C SER A 68 -5.62 12.81 -6.77
N ALA A 69 -6.34 11.71 -6.51
CA ALA A 69 -7.06 11.49 -5.28
C ALA A 69 -6.20 10.82 -4.19
N LYS A 70 -6.47 11.15 -2.93
CA LYS A 70 -5.84 10.51 -1.77
C LYS A 70 -6.72 9.36 -1.29
N TYR A 71 -6.32 8.13 -1.61
CA TYR A 71 -7.02 6.94 -1.17
C TYR A 71 -6.61 6.50 0.23
N VAL A 72 -7.57 5.92 0.94
CA VAL A 72 -7.36 5.20 2.19
C VAL A 72 -7.65 3.72 1.94
N PHE A 73 -6.69 2.88 2.29
CA PHE A 73 -6.79 1.43 2.22
C PHE A 73 -7.13 0.93 3.61
N GLU A 74 -8.21 0.19 3.74
CA GLU A 74 -8.58 -0.46 4.99
C GLU A 74 -8.08 -1.90 4.96
N ILE A 75 -7.12 -2.22 5.83
CA ILE A 75 -6.54 -3.56 5.92
C ILE A 75 -6.63 -3.98 7.39
N ASN A 76 -7.32 -5.09 7.68
CA ASN A 76 -7.51 -5.61 9.04
C ASN A 76 -7.99 -4.53 10.05
N SER A 77 -9.00 -3.75 9.67
CA SER A 77 -9.56 -2.62 10.46
C SER A 77 -8.62 -1.43 10.69
N LEU A 78 -7.44 -1.41 10.05
CA LEU A 78 -6.50 -0.29 10.10
C LEU A 78 -6.56 0.51 8.80
N SER A 79 -6.44 1.83 8.92
CA SER A 79 -6.44 2.75 7.79
C SER A 79 -5.02 3.11 7.36
N TYR A 80 -4.75 3.04 6.06
CA TYR A 80 -3.46 3.37 5.46
C TYR A 80 -3.63 4.34 4.30
N SER A 81 -2.81 5.40 4.29
CA SER A 81 -2.60 6.17 3.07
C SER A 81 -1.56 5.45 2.21
N ALA A 82 -1.81 5.30 0.92
CA ALA A 82 -0.85 4.74 -0.01
C ALA A 82 -0.30 5.80 -0.96
N ARG A 83 0.97 5.67 -1.34
CA ARG A 83 1.59 6.43 -2.42
C ARG A 83 2.31 5.50 -3.38
N PRO A 84 2.20 5.71 -4.70
CA PRO A 84 2.99 4.93 -5.64
C PRO A 84 4.48 5.17 -5.42
N LEU A 85 5.26 4.09 -5.46
CA LEU A 85 6.70 4.16 -5.58
C LEU A 85 7.06 4.29 -7.07
N PRO A 86 8.12 5.04 -7.41
CA PRO A 86 8.53 5.30 -8.80
C PRO A 86 9.05 4.08 -9.58
N GLU A 87 8.89 2.87 -9.05
CA GLU A 87 9.42 1.65 -9.64
C GLU A 87 8.34 0.93 -10.47
N GLN A 88 8.48 1.00 -11.80
CA GLN A 88 7.76 0.13 -12.73
C GLN A 88 8.77 -0.82 -13.38
N ASP A 89 8.82 -2.06 -12.91
CA ASP A 89 9.66 -3.13 -13.45
C ASP A 89 9.04 -3.76 -14.73
N GLY A 90 7.94 -3.20 -15.27
CA GLY A 90 7.24 -3.78 -16.43
C GLY A 90 6.59 -5.14 -16.15
N SER A 91 6.55 -5.58 -14.89
CA SER A 91 5.94 -6.82 -14.42
C SER A 91 4.40 -6.77 -14.36
N GLY A 92 3.79 -5.64 -14.74
CA GLY A 92 2.34 -5.42 -14.66
C GLY A 92 1.84 -5.14 -13.24
N PHE A 93 2.74 -4.85 -12.30
CA PHE A 93 2.43 -4.52 -10.91
C PHE A 93 2.94 -3.12 -10.54
N VAL A 94 2.21 -2.47 -9.64
CA VAL A 94 2.54 -1.16 -9.07
C VAL A 94 2.83 -1.35 -7.60
N LYS A 95 4.02 -0.92 -7.17
CA LYS A 95 4.40 -0.88 -5.75
C LYS A 95 3.82 0.38 -5.09
N LEU A 96 3.12 0.20 -3.98
CA LEU A 96 2.53 1.25 -3.17
C LEU A 96 3.18 1.26 -1.78
N ALA A 97 3.76 2.40 -1.40
CA ALA A 97 4.19 2.68 -0.04
C ALA A 97 2.98 3.01 0.85
N LEU A 98 2.71 2.17 1.84
CA LEU A 98 1.68 2.35 2.85
C LEU A 98 2.24 3.09 4.07
N ARG A 99 1.49 4.08 4.52
CA ARG A 99 1.70 4.80 5.77
C ARG A 99 0.42 4.73 6.58
N LYS A 100 0.52 4.30 7.84
CA LYS A 100 -0.59 4.29 8.80
C LYS A 100 -1.18 5.70 8.91
N ALA A 101 -2.49 5.83 8.71
CA ALA A 101 -3.24 7.09 8.75
C ALA A 101 -3.51 7.52 10.20
#